data_AF-A0A5K7YCE1-F1
#
_entry.id   AF-A0A5K7YCE1-F1
#
_cell.length_a   1.000
_cell.length_b   1.000
_cell.length_c   1.000
_cell.angle_alpha   90.00
_cell.angle_beta   90.00
_cell.angle_gamma   90.00
#
_symmetry.space_group_name_H-M   'P 1'
#
loop_
_entity.id
_entity.type
_entity.pdbx_description
1 polymer ?
#
loop_
_entity_poly.entity_id
_entity_poly.type
_entity_poly.pdbx_seq_one_letter_code
_entity_poly.pdbx_strand_id
1 'polypeptide(L)' 'MPENSPMVRVHVNIELSATSLQAVVANAKKKAGADERGRYRVDTADSLSDLISKFLLETGFDEFARNLDNY' A
#
# COMPACT_ATOMS: atom_id res chain seq x y z
N MET A 1 8.30 -9.61 -23.42
CA MET A 1 8.56 -8.37 -22.65
C MET A 1 7.19 -7.84 -22.29
N PRO A 2 6.68 -7.99 -21.06
CA PRO A 2 5.40 -7.38 -20.75
C PRO A 2 5.60 -5.87 -20.81
N GLU A 3 4.75 -5.25 -21.62
CA GLU A 3 4.61 -3.82 -21.83
C GLU A 3 4.58 -3.12 -20.47
N ASN A 4 5.38 -2.07 -20.33
CA ASN A 4 5.44 -1.28 -19.11
C ASN A 4 4.14 -0.47 -19.01
N SER A 5 3.04 -1.11 -18.63
CA SER A 5 1.73 -0.48 -18.48
C SER A 5 1.89 0.74 -17.58
N PRO A 6 1.50 1.93 -18.04
CA PRO A 6 1.72 3.15 -17.29
C PRO A 6 0.96 3.08 -15.96
N MET A 7 1.68 3.06 -14.85
CA MET A 7 1.07 3.12 -13.52
C MET A 7 0.66 4.57 -13.22
N VAL A 8 -0.59 4.74 -12.81
CA VAL A 8 -1.14 6.03 -12.38
C VAL A 8 -1.31 6.03 -10.87
N ARG A 9 -0.80 7.06 -10.20
CA ARG A 9 -1.05 7.28 -8.77
C ARG A 9 -2.35 8.04 -8.60
N VAL A 10 -3.27 7.47 -7.83
CA VAL A 10 -4.60 8.05 -7.56
C VAL A 10 -4.75 8.34 -6.07
N HIS A 11 -5.53 9.37 -5.74
CA HIS A 11 -5.86 9.72 -4.36
C HIS A 11 -7.34 9.37 -4.12
N VAL A 12 -7.58 8.39 -3.25
CA VAL A 12 -8.92 7.91 -2.91
C VAL A 12 -9.02 7.67 -1.41
N ASN A 13 -10.21 7.87 -0.86
CA ASN A 13 -10.51 7.48 0.51
C ASN A 13 -11.00 6.04 0.50
N ILE A 14 -10.37 5.18 1.31
CA ILE A 14 -10.70 3.76 1.43
C ILE A 14 -10.89 3.42 2.89
N GLU A 15 -11.75 2.43 3.16
CA GLU A 15 -11.89 1.86 4.49
C GLU A 15 -11.01 0.62 4.59
N LEU A 16 -10.26 0.53 5.69
CA LEU A 16 -9.48 -0.65 6.04
C LEU A 16 -9.62 -0.95 7.52
N SER A 17 -9.38 -2.21 7.91
CA SER A 17 -9.42 -2.57 9.32
C SER A 17 -8.34 -1.84 10.12
N ALA A 18 -8.68 -1.42 11.34
CA ALA A 18 -7.71 -0.81 12.26
C ALA A 18 -6.51 -1.73 12.52
N THR A 19 -6.75 -3.05 12.59
CA THR A 19 -5.71 -4.08 12.75
C THR A 19 -4.73 -4.09 11.57
N SER A 20 -5.24 -3.96 10.33
CA SER A 20 -4.39 -3.85 9.14
C SER A 20 -3.51 -2.61 9.21
N LEU A 21 -4.08 -1.44 9.55
CA LEU A 21 -3.30 -0.20 9.67
C LEU A 21 -2.20 -0.32 10.73
N GLN A 22 -2.51 -0.89 11.89
CA GLN A 22 -1.53 -1.14 12.95
C GLN A 22 -0.37 -2.02 12.47
N ALA A 23 -0.67 -3.08 11.71
CA ALA A 23 0.35 -3.96 11.15
C ALA A 23 1.27 -3.23 10.16
N VAL A 24 0.71 -2.38 9.29
CA VAL A 24 1.49 -1.55 8.36
C VAL A 24 2.43 -0.62 9.11
N VAL A 25 1.91 0.13 10.09
CA VAL A 25 2.71 1.05 10.90
C VAL A 25 3.83 0.33 11.65
N ALA A 26 3.52 -0.83 12.25
CA ALA A 26 4.51 -1.63 12.98
C ALA A 26 5.63 -2.12 12.05
N ASN A 27 5.29 -2.63 10.87
CA ASN A 27 6.27 -3.12 9.90
C ASN A 27 7.07 -1.98 9.27
N ALA A 28 6.46 -0.84 8.97
CA ALA A 28 7.14 0.35 8.47
C ALA A 28 8.19 0.85 9.48
N LYS A 29 7.82 0.95 10.77
CA LYS A 29 8.75 1.34 11.84
C LYS A 29 9.90 0.34 12.01
N LYS A 30 9.62 -0.96 11.96
CA LYS A 30 10.65 -2.01 12.01
C LYS A 30 11.64 -1.90 10.85
N LYS A 31 11.14 -1.64 9.63
CA LYS A 31 11.96 -1.54 8.42
C LYS A 31 12.84 -0.29 8.39
N ALA A 32 12.32 0.84 8.88
CA ALA A 32 13.08 2.10 8.93
C ALA A 32 14.25 2.05 9.93
N GLY A 33 14.13 1.26 11.00
CA GLY A 33 15.04 1.31 12.14
C GLY A 33 14.79 2.56 13.00
N ALA A 34 15.24 2.52 14.25
CA ALA A 34 15.24 3.69 15.10
C ALA A 34 16.46 4.55 14.80
N ASP A 35 16.31 5.88 14.81
CA ASP A 35 17.46 6.78 14.78
C ASP A 35 18.30 6.64 16.07
N GLU A 36 19.48 7.26 16.11
CA GLU A 36 20.39 7.24 17.28
C GLU A 36 19.75 7.76 18.58
N ARG A 37 18.56 8.36 18.50
CA ARG A 37 17.79 8.92 19.62
C ARG A 37 16.48 8.16 19.89
N GLY A 38 16.29 6.99 19.26
CA GLY A 38 15.10 6.15 19.45
C GLY A 38 13.84 6.64 18.74
N ARG A 39 13.94 7.65 17.86
CA ARG A 39 12.81 8.19 17.11
C ARG A 39 12.69 7.51 15.75
N TYR A 40 11.45 7.29 15.34
CA TYR A 40 11.13 6.76 14.02
C TYR A 40 10.77 7.92 13.10
N ARG A 41 11.53 8.09 12.02
CA ARG A 41 11.18 8.98 10.91
C ARG A 41 10.72 8.14 9.74
N VAL A 42 9.48 7.65 9.81
CA VAL A 42 8.86 6.86 8.74
C VAL A 42 7.60 7.54 8.27
N ASP A 43 7.46 7.69 6.95
CA ASP A 43 6.20 8.09 6.35
C ASP A 43 5.31 6.85 6.24
N THR A 44 4.40 6.71 7.19
CA THR A 44 3.47 5.59 7.22
C THR A 44 2.38 5.71 6.15
N ALA A 45 2.10 6.91 5.65
CA ALA A 45 1.11 7.12 4.59
C ALA A 45 1.67 6.61 3.25
N ASP A 46 2.91 6.96 2.92
CA ASP A 46 3.59 6.42 1.74
C ASP A 46 3.78 4.90 1.85
N SER A 47 4.17 4.40 3.01
CA SER A 47 4.31 2.96 3.24
C SER A 47 3.00 2.19 3.05
N LEU A 48 1.87 2.78 3.46
CA LEU A 48 0.54 2.22 3.24
C LEU A 48 0.17 2.26 1.76
N SER A 49 0.39 3.39 1.08
CA SER A 49 0.12 3.55 -0.35
C SER A 49 0.88 2.51 -1.16
N ASP A 50 2.19 2.36 -0.93
CA ASP A 50 3.03 1.41 -1.64
C ASP A 50 2.59 -0.04 -1.38
N LEU A 51 2.20 -0.37 -0.14
CA LEU A 51 1.72 -1.70 0.21
C LEU A 51 0.41 -2.04 -0.51
N ILE A 52 -0.53 -1.10 -0.55
CA ILE A 52 -1.80 -1.28 -1.24
C ILE A 52 -1.59 -1.39 -2.75
N SER A 53 -0.76 -0.53 -3.34
CA SER A 53 -0.41 -0.64 -4.76
C SER A 53 0.22 -2.00 -5.08
N LYS A 54 1.11 -2.49 -4.22
CA LYS A 54 1.70 -3.83 -4.38
C LYS A 54 0.63 -4.93 -4.28
N PHE A 55 -0.26 -4.86 -3.30
CA PHE A 55 -1.34 -5.83 -3.13
C PHE A 55 -2.25 -5.88 -4.37
N LEU A 56 -2.66 -4.74 -4.90
CA LEU A 56 -3.52 -4.66 -6.09
C LEU A 56 -2.86 -5.26 -7.35
N LEU A 57 -1.55 -5.08 -7.51
CA LEU A 57 -0.80 -5.70 -8.59
C LEU A 57 -0.70 -7.22 -8.42
N GLU A 58 -0.41 -7.69 -7.21
CA GLU A 58 -0.24 -9.12 -6.92
C GLU A 58 -1.57 -9.91 -7.02
N THR A 59 -2.70 -9.28 -6.71
CA THR A 59 -4.03 -9.92 -6.78
C THR A 59 -4.69 -9.83 -8.14
N GLY A 60 -4.10 -9.13 -9.11
CA GLY A 60 -4.71 -8.96 -10.44
C GLY A 60 -5.92 -8.04 -10.44
N PHE A 61 -5.84 -6.91 -9.73
CA PHE A 61 -6.95 -5.94 -9.64
C PHE A 61 -7.47 -5.46 -11.00
N ASP A 62 -6.62 -5.46 -12.05
CA ASP A 62 -7.03 -5.14 -13.42
C ASP A 62 -8.16 -6.04 -13.94
N GLU A 63 -8.15 -7.32 -13.58
CA GLU A 63 -9.23 -8.26 -13.95
C GLU A 63 -10.47 -8.02 -13.10
N PHE A 64 -10.27 -7.81 -11.78
CA PHE A 64 -11.35 -7.47 -10.86
C PHE A 64 -12.09 -6.20 -11.29
N ALA A 65 -11.37 -5.15 -11.71
CA ALA A 65 -11.94 -3.87 -12.12
C ALA A 65 -12.69 -3.93 -13.46
N ARG A 66 -12.36 -4.90 -14.33
CA ARG A 66 -13.04 -5.13 -15.62
C ARG A 66 -14.33 -5.96 -15.50
N ASN A 67 -14.54 -6.65 -14.39
CA ASN A 67 -15.75 -7.41 -14.15
C ASN A 67 -16.88 -6.48 -13.69
N LEU A 68 -17.95 -6.40 -14.49
CA LEU A 68 -19.11 -5.55 -14.19
C LEU A 68 -19.86 -5.99 -12.93
N ASP A 69 -19.81 -7.28 -12.57
CA ASP A 69 -20.52 -7.82 -11.40
C ASP A 69 -19.95 -7.31 -10.06
N ASN A 70 -18.80 -6.62 -10.07
CA ASN A 70 -18.15 -6.06 -8.88
C ASN A 70 -18.62 -4.63 -8.52
N TYR A 71 -19.55 -4.05 -9.28
CA TYR A 71 -20.09 -2.70 -9.09
C TYR A 71 -21.58 -2.76 -8.75
#